data_AF-A0A977MM71-F1
#
_entry.id   AF-A0A977MM71-F1
#
_cell.length_a   1.000
_cell.length_b   1.000
_cell.length_c   1.000
_cell.angle_alpha   90.00
_cell.angle_beta   90.00
_cell.angle_gamma   90.00
#
_symmetry.space_group_name_H-M   'P 1'
#
loop_
_entity.id
_entity.type
_entity.pdbx_description
1 polymer ?
#
loop_
_entity_poly.entity_id
_entity_poly.type
_entity_poly.pdbx_seq_one_letter_code
_entity_poly.pdbx_strand_id
1 'polypeptide(L)'
;QNKLNEAEKKVKDSNDNLNAITSKINLGNVSLDALRISIDNLKNKASELGNNATKLQEANLEGALNLTREAKQRASKAADEAESVQMIIANTDRQIKNTDKLIESQYSNFNNTQNENDKKLEELREHLSKLDSQLPSINGKMCGQESDNCDICGGAGCGKCGGISCDQGAITKAEQALDFANKTEHRIKDHEHSAEYLFRQVSQVKQDTV
;
A
#
# COMPACT_ATOMS: atom_id res chain seq x y z
N GLN A 1 -25.01 126.42 56.61
CA GLN A 1 -25.38 125.05 57.02
C GLN A 1 -26.00 124.19 55.92
N ASN A 2 -27.13 124.57 55.29
CA ASN A 2 -27.86 123.66 54.37
C ASN A 2 -27.11 123.19 53.11
N LYS A 3 -26.27 124.03 52.50
CA LYS A 3 -25.51 123.64 51.29
C LYS A 3 -24.39 122.62 51.57
N LEU A 4 -23.91 122.53 52.82
CA LEU A 4 -22.82 121.62 53.20
C LEU A 4 -23.35 120.18 53.36
N ASN A 5 -24.50 120.02 54.02
CA ASN A 5 -25.16 118.71 54.20
C ASN A 5 -25.62 118.10 52.86
N GLU A 6 -26.03 118.94 51.91
CA GLU A 6 -26.44 118.50 50.58
C GLU A 6 -25.24 118.02 49.74
N ALA A 7 -24.09 118.69 49.88
CA ALA A 7 -22.84 118.25 49.29
C ALA A 7 -22.31 116.95 49.93
N GLU A 8 -22.37 116.82 51.26
CA GLU A 8 -22.01 115.57 51.96
C GLU A 8 -22.87 114.39 51.51
N LYS A 9 -24.19 114.59 51.38
CA LYS A 9 -25.08 113.53 50.91
C LYS A 9 -24.75 113.11 49.47
N LYS A 10 -24.49 114.06 48.57
CA LYS A 10 -24.07 113.78 47.19
C LYS A 10 -22.75 113.02 47.12
N VAL A 11 -21.77 113.38 47.95
CA VAL A 11 -20.48 112.69 48.01
C VAL A 11 -20.68 111.26 48.52
N LYS A 12 -21.50 111.06 49.54
CA LYS A 12 -21.83 109.74 50.07
C LYS A 12 -22.55 108.86 49.03
N ASP A 13 -23.59 109.39 48.39
CA ASP A 13 -24.34 108.66 47.36
C ASP A 13 -23.44 108.32 46.15
N SER A 14 -22.56 109.24 45.73
CA SER A 14 -21.56 108.96 44.70
C SER A 14 -20.58 107.88 45.14
N ASN A 15 -20.10 107.91 46.37
CA ASN A 15 -19.15 106.92 46.90
C ASN A 15 -19.80 105.53 46.99
N ASP A 16 -21.05 105.45 47.45
CA ASP A 16 -21.80 104.20 47.53
C ASP A 16 -22.07 103.61 46.14
N ASN A 17 -22.41 104.47 45.16
CA ASN A 17 -22.55 104.07 43.75
C ASN A 17 -21.22 103.59 43.16
N LEU A 18 -20.11 104.26 43.46
CA LEU A 18 -18.78 103.91 42.95
C LEU A 18 -18.31 102.56 43.54
N ASN A 19 -18.59 102.31 44.83
CA ASN A 19 -18.35 101.02 45.48
C ASN A 19 -19.20 99.90 44.89
N ALA A 20 -20.48 100.16 44.60
CA ALA A 20 -21.37 99.20 43.96
C ALA A 20 -20.92 98.86 42.52
N ILE A 21 -20.48 99.86 41.76
CA ILE A 21 -19.93 99.67 40.40
C ILE A 21 -18.62 98.89 40.45
N THR A 22 -17.71 99.25 41.35
CA THR A 22 -16.42 98.56 41.54
C THR A 22 -16.62 97.08 41.89
N SER A 23 -17.58 96.80 42.79
CA SER A 23 -17.93 95.43 43.16
C SER A 23 -18.47 94.62 41.97
N LYS A 24 -19.32 95.23 41.12
CA LYS A 24 -19.83 94.60 39.90
C LYS A 24 -18.73 94.34 38.87
N ILE A 25 -17.78 95.27 38.70
CA ILE A 25 -16.64 95.09 37.80
C ILE A 25 -15.76 93.94 38.29
N ASN A 26 -15.49 93.86 39.59
CA ASN A 26 -14.69 92.77 40.16
C ASN A 26 -15.38 91.41 39.99
N LEU A 27 -16.70 91.33 40.22
CA LEU A 27 -17.50 90.13 39.92
C LEU A 27 -17.50 89.76 38.43
N GLY A 28 -17.56 90.76 37.55
CA GLY A 28 -17.46 90.60 36.11
C GLY A 28 -16.10 90.03 35.70
N ASN A 29 -15.01 90.54 36.26
CA ASN A 29 -13.66 90.04 35.99
C ASN A 29 -13.47 88.60 36.46
N VAL A 30 -13.93 88.26 37.67
CA VAL A 30 -13.89 86.87 38.17
C VAL A 30 -14.69 85.93 37.27
N SER A 31 -15.86 86.37 36.81
CA SER A 31 -16.69 85.59 35.89
C SER A 31 -16.04 85.44 34.51
N LEU A 32 -15.36 86.47 34.02
CA LEU A 32 -14.63 86.45 32.75
C LEU A 32 -13.42 85.50 32.82
N ASP A 33 -12.68 85.51 33.93
CA ASP A 33 -11.56 84.60 34.14
C ASP A 33 -12.02 83.15 34.26
N ALA A 34 -13.14 82.89 34.95
CA ALA A 34 -13.77 81.57 34.98
C ALA A 34 -14.22 81.10 33.57
N LEU A 35 -14.74 82.03 32.75
CA LEU A 35 -15.11 81.74 31.37
C LEU A 35 -13.88 81.44 30.50
N ARG A 36 -12.79 82.20 30.64
CA ARG A 36 -11.52 81.95 29.96
C ARG A 36 -10.97 80.57 30.27
N ILE A 37 -10.93 80.20 31.55
CA ILE A 37 -10.51 78.85 31.98
C ILE A 37 -11.39 77.77 31.33
N SER A 38 -12.70 78.01 31.26
CA SER A 38 -13.65 77.08 30.64
C SER A 38 -13.43 76.94 29.13
N ILE A 39 -13.14 78.05 28.44
CA ILE A 39 -12.83 78.06 27.01
C ILE A 39 -11.51 77.34 26.72
N ASP A 40 -10.48 77.58 27.54
CA ASP A 40 -9.19 76.90 27.38
C ASP A 40 -9.33 75.39 27.63
N ASN A 41 -10.12 74.99 28.62
CA ASN A 41 -10.41 73.59 28.88
C ASN A 41 -11.19 72.94 27.72
N LEU A 42 -12.20 73.64 27.17
CA LEU A 42 -12.95 73.18 26.00
C LEU A 42 -12.04 73.03 24.77
N LYS A 43 -11.16 74.01 24.53
CA LYS A 43 -10.18 73.97 23.44
C LYS A 43 -9.24 72.78 23.56
N ASN A 44 -8.75 72.50 24.77
CA ASN A 44 -7.90 71.34 25.02
C ASN A 44 -8.64 70.03 24.77
N LYS A 45 -9.87 69.90 25.28
CA LYS A 45 -10.71 68.70 25.04
C LYS A 45 -11.04 68.49 23.56
N ALA A 46 -11.32 69.57 22.82
CA ALA A 46 -11.57 69.48 21.39
C ALA A 46 -10.32 69.02 20.61
N SER A 47 -9.14 69.49 21.01
CA SER A 47 -7.86 69.06 20.44
C SER A 47 -7.57 67.58 20.74
N GLU A 48 -7.77 67.14 21.98
CA GLU A 48 -7.63 65.73 22.38
C GLU A 48 -8.60 64.82 21.62
N LEU A 49 -9.86 65.24 21.47
CA LEU A 49 -10.87 64.50 20.73
C LEU A 49 -10.47 64.33 19.26
N GLY A 50 -9.96 65.40 18.62
CA GLY A 50 -9.44 65.34 17.25
C GLY A 50 -8.29 64.34 17.11
N ASN A 51 -7.31 64.41 18.00
CA ASN A 51 -6.17 63.49 17.98
C ASN A 51 -6.58 62.02 18.22
N ASN A 52 -7.53 61.77 19.12
CA ASN A 52 -8.03 60.43 19.38
C ASN A 52 -8.85 59.88 18.20
N ALA A 53 -9.64 60.73 17.53
CA ALA A 53 -10.39 60.34 16.34
C ALA A 53 -9.46 59.95 15.19
N THR A 54 -8.40 60.72 14.94
CA THR A 54 -7.39 60.39 13.92
C THR A 54 -6.70 59.06 14.21
N LYS A 55 -6.25 58.85 15.46
CA LYS A 55 -5.61 57.58 15.87
C LYS A 55 -6.54 56.38 15.69
N LEU A 56 -7.83 56.54 16.01
CA LEU A 56 -8.81 55.47 15.84
C LEU A 56 -9.01 55.10 14.36
N GLN A 57 -9.02 56.12 13.48
CA GLN A 57 -9.15 55.92 12.05
C GLN A 57 -7.91 55.26 11.45
N GLU A 58 -6.70 55.70 11.84
CA GLU A 58 -5.43 55.12 11.42
C GLU A 58 -5.31 53.65 11.83
N ALA A 59 -5.65 53.32 13.09
CA ALA A 59 -5.64 51.94 13.58
C ALA A 59 -6.59 51.02 12.79
N ASN A 60 -7.76 51.52 12.39
CA ASN A 60 -8.72 50.75 11.58
C ASN A 60 -8.18 50.52 10.15
N LEU A 61 -7.56 51.54 9.54
CA LEU A 61 -6.94 51.42 8.22
C LEU A 61 -5.77 50.42 8.23
N GLU A 62 -4.93 50.46 9.25
CA GLU A 62 -3.81 49.53 9.39
C GLU A 62 -4.29 48.10 9.62
N GLY A 63 -5.28 47.90 10.49
CA GLY A 63 -5.91 46.60 10.72
C GLY A 63 -6.56 46.03 9.44
N ALA A 64 -7.33 46.84 8.71
CA ALA A 64 -7.95 46.44 7.46
C ALA A 64 -6.92 46.09 6.37
N LEU A 65 -5.83 46.86 6.28
CA LEU A 65 -4.73 46.58 5.36
C LEU A 65 -4.04 45.26 5.71
N ASN A 66 -3.81 44.99 7.00
CA ASN A 66 -3.19 43.75 7.43
C ASN A 66 -4.08 42.52 7.13
N LEU A 67 -5.39 42.62 7.39
CA LEU A 67 -6.37 41.59 7.02
C LEU A 67 -6.40 41.34 5.51
N THR A 68 -6.30 42.39 4.70
CA THR A 68 -6.27 42.28 3.23
C THR A 68 -4.99 41.60 2.75
N ARG A 69 -3.84 41.91 3.36
CA ARG A 69 -2.56 41.25 3.06
C ARG A 69 -2.59 39.76 3.42
N GLU A 70 -3.10 39.42 4.60
CA GLU A 70 -3.27 38.03 5.02
C GLU A 70 -4.25 37.27 4.11
N ALA A 71 -5.36 37.90 3.71
CA ALA A 71 -6.30 37.31 2.78
C ALA A 71 -5.65 37.05 1.40
N LYS A 72 -4.88 38.01 0.88
CA LYS A 72 -4.12 37.84 -0.35
C LYS A 72 -3.12 36.69 -0.26
N GLN A 73 -2.37 36.60 0.84
CA GLN A 73 -1.40 35.52 1.04
C GLN A 73 -2.08 34.15 1.08
N ARG A 74 -3.20 34.04 1.82
CA ARG A 74 -4.00 32.81 1.87
C ARG A 74 -4.57 32.44 0.51
N ALA A 75 -5.08 33.40 -0.24
CA ALA A 75 -5.61 33.18 -1.59
C ALA A 75 -4.52 32.70 -2.55
N SER A 76 -3.32 33.29 -2.50
CA SER A 76 -2.18 32.85 -3.32
C SER A 76 -1.79 31.42 -3.00
N LYS A 77 -1.64 31.08 -1.71
CA LYS A 77 -1.29 29.71 -1.30
C LYS A 77 -2.33 28.69 -1.75
N ALA A 78 -3.62 29.03 -1.62
CA ALA A 78 -4.71 28.17 -2.07
C ALA A 78 -4.71 27.98 -3.60
N ALA A 79 -4.33 29.01 -4.37
CA ALA A 79 -4.19 28.90 -5.82
C ALA A 79 -3.02 27.98 -6.21
N ASP A 80 -1.86 28.14 -5.57
CA ASP A 80 -0.68 27.29 -5.80
C ASP A 80 -0.98 25.82 -5.46
N GLU A 81 -1.68 25.57 -4.35
CA GLU A 81 -2.13 24.23 -3.95
C GLU A 81 -3.12 23.64 -4.97
N ALA A 82 -4.07 24.43 -5.46
CA ALA A 82 -5.04 23.98 -6.44
C ALA A 82 -4.36 23.60 -7.78
N GLU A 83 -3.38 24.39 -8.23
CA GLU A 83 -2.59 24.08 -9.43
C GLU A 83 -1.78 22.80 -9.25
N SER A 84 -1.16 22.61 -8.08
CA SER A 84 -0.44 21.38 -7.75
C SER A 84 -1.36 20.15 -7.80
N VAL A 85 -2.55 20.24 -7.21
CA VAL A 85 -3.54 19.17 -7.22
C VAL A 85 -4.00 18.85 -8.64
N GLN A 86 -4.20 19.86 -9.50
CA GLN A 86 -4.56 19.63 -10.90
C GLN A 86 -3.49 18.83 -11.66
N MET A 87 -2.21 19.10 -11.43
CA MET A 87 -1.12 18.32 -12.02
C MET A 87 -1.14 16.85 -11.55
N ILE A 88 -1.39 16.62 -10.26
CA ILE A 88 -1.50 15.27 -9.69
C ILE A 88 -2.69 14.53 -10.32
N ILE A 89 -3.85 15.17 -10.45
CA ILE A 89 -5.03 14.58 -11.08
C ILE A 89 -4.74 14.22 -12.54
N ALA A 90 -4.14 15.14 -13.31
CA ALA A 90 -3.82 14.89 -14.72
C ALA A 90 -2.82 13.72 -14.89
N ASN A 91 -1.81 13.64 -14.03
CA ASN A 91 -0.88 12.51 -14.04
C ASN A 91 -1.60 11.20 -13.64
N THR A 92 -2.48 11.25 -12.63
CA THR A 92 -3.22 10.08 -12.16
C THR A 92 -4.16 9.54 -13.24
N ASP A 93 -4.90 10.40 -13.93
CA ASP A 93 -5.77 10.01 -15.05
C ASP A 93 -4.96 9.36 -16.19
N ARG A 94 -3.76 9.88 -16.48
CA ARG A 94 -2.84 9.26 -17.44
C ARG A 94 -2.40 7.86 -16.98
N GLN A 95 -2.06 7.69 -15.70
CA GLN A 95 -1.67 6.38 -15.17
C GLN A 95 -2.82 5.38 -15.24
N ILE A 96 -4.03 5.77 -14.84
CA ILE A 96 -5.24 4.93 -14.93
C ILE A 96 -5.44 4.45 -16.37
N LYS A 97 -5.44 5.37 -17.35
CA LYS A 97 -5.61 5.01 -18.77
C LYS A 97 -4.51 4.07 -19.29
N ASN A 98 -3.27 4.23 -18.84
CA ASN A 98 -2.18 3.33 -19.22
C ASN A 98 -2.37 1.94 -18.61
N THR A 99 -2.79 1.88 -17.34
CA THR A 99 -3.10 0.63 -16.64
C THR A 99 -4.28 -0.08 -17.30
N ASP A 100 -5.35 0.62 -17.64
CA ASP A 100 -6.52 0.05 -18.32
C ASP A 100 -6.14 -0.57 -19.66
N LYS A 101 -5.34 0.15 -20.48
CA LYS A 101 -4.82 -0.40 -21.74
C LYS A 101 -3.97 -1.64 -21.53
N LEU A 102 -3.15 -1.66 -20.48
CA LEU A 102 -2.32 -2.83 -20.17
C LEU A 102 -3.19 -4.02 -19.79
N ILE A 103 -4.21 -3.81 -18.94
CA ILE A 103 -5.20 -4.83 -18.56
C ILE A 103 -5.92 -5.34 -19.80
N GLU A 104 -6.47 -4.47 -20.65
CA GLU A 104 -7.17 -4.85 -21.88
C GLU A 104 -6.27 -5.67 -22.83
N SER A 105 -5.02 -5.23 -23.01
CA SER A 105 -4.07 -5.94 -23.88
C SER A 105 -3.68 -7.32 -23.34
N GLN A 106 -3.63 -7.49 -22.02
CA GLN A 106 -3.30 -8.77 -21.40
C GLN A 106 -4.50 -9.67 -21.14
N TYR A 107 -5.71 -9.13 -21.14
CA TYR A 107 -6.91 -9.91 -20.85
C TYR A 107 -7.11 -11.07 -21.82
N SER A 108 -6.94 -10.82 -23.12
CA SER A 108 -7.04 -11.88 -24.13
C SER A 108 -5.93 -12.93 -23.97
N ASN A 109 -4.71 -12.50 -23.67
CA ASN A 109 -3.58 -13.42 -23.47
C ASN A 109 -3.81 -14.32 -22.26
N PHE A 110 -4.25 -13.74 -21.14
CA PHE A 110 -4.59 -14.48 -19.93
C PHE A 110 -5.68 -15.53 -20.20
N ASN A 111 -6.77 -15.14 -20.86
CA ASN A 111 -7.87 -16.05 -21.17
C ASN A 111 -7.42 -17.17 -22.13
N ASN A 112 -6.60 -16.84 -23.14
CA ASN A 112 -6.05 -17.84 -24.06
C ASN A 112 -5.14 -18.83 -23.32
N THR A 113 -4.22 -18.35 -22.47
CA THR A 113 -3.35 -19.22 -21.68
C THR A 113 -4.15 -20.10 -20.71
N GLN A 114 -5.19 -19.56 -20.08
CA GLN A 114 -6.06 -20.35 -19.20
C GLN A 114 -6.76 -21.47 -19.99
N ASN A 115 -7.36 -21.15 -21.14
CA ASN A 115 -8.03 -22.14 -21.99
C ASN A 115 -7.05 -23.20 -22.52
N GLU A 116 -5.83 -22.81 -22.88
CA GLU A 116 -4.79 -23.76 -23.30
C GLU A 116 -4.35 -24.69 -22.15
N ASN A 117 -4.23 -24.15 -20.94
CA ASN A 117 -3.89 -24.95 -19.76
C ASN A 117 -5.01 -25.94 -19.44
N ASP A 118 -6.26 -25.52 -19.50
CA ASP A 118 -7.41 -26.40 -19.24
C ASP A 118 -7.48 -27.53 -20.28
N LYS A 119 -7.21 -27.24 -21.56
CA LYS A 119 -7.10 -28.27 -22.61
C LYS A 119 -5.99 -29.27 -22.33
N LYS A 120 -4.78 -28.78 -22.02
CA LYS A 120 -3.63 -29.65 -21.68
C LYS A 120 -3.91 -30.51 -20.45
N LEU A 121 -4.60 -29.96 -19.46
CA LEU A 121 -4.98 -30.69 -18.26
C LEU A 121 -5.95 -31.82 -18.60
N GLU A 122 -6.91 -31.57 -19.49
CA GLU A 122 -7.86 -32.59 -19.94
C GLU A 122 -7.17 -33.67 -20.78
N GLU A 123 -6.28 -33.30 -21.70
CA GLU A 123 -5.46 -34.25 -22.45
C GLU A 123 -4.63 -35.15 -21.52
N LEU A 124 -4.02 -34.57 -20.48
CA LEU A 124 -3.26 -35.33 -19.47
C LEU A 124 -4.16 -36.29 -18.69
N ARG A 125 -5.37 -35.88 -18.33
CA ARG A 125 -6.35 -36.75 -17.66
C ARG A 125 -6.78 -37.90 -18.55
N GLU A 126 -7.03 -37.64 -19.83
CA GLU A 126 -7.36 -38.69 -20.80
C GLU A 126 -6.22 -39.69 -20.96
N HIS A 127 -4.98 -39.21 -21.10
CA HIS A 127 -3.80 -40.06 -21.16
C HIS A 127 -3.62 -40.89 -19.89
N LEU A 128 -3.83 -40.30 -18.71
CA LEU A 128 -3.73 -41.01 -17.44
C LEU A 128 -4.83 -42.09 -17.34
N SER A 129 -6.08 -41.74 -17.64
CA SER A 129 -7.19 -42.70 -17.62
C SER A 129 -6.97 -43.85 -18.60
N LYS A 130 -6.44 -43.56 -19.79
CA LYS A 130 -6.09 -44.59 -20.76
C LYS A 130 -4.97 -45.48 -20.24
N LEU A 131 -3.92 -44.92 -19.63
CA LEU A 131 -2.85 -45.69 -19.03
C LEU A 131 -3.38 -46.59 -17.92
N ASP A 132 -4.14 -46.04 -16.97
CA ASP A 132 -4.74 -46.77 -15.86
C ASP A 132 -5.62 -47.93 -16.36
N SER A 133 -6.41 -47.70 -17.42
CA SER A 133 -7.24 -48.77 -18.02
C SER A 133 -6.41 -49.89 -18.68
N GLN A 134 -5.16 -49.63 -19.05
CA GLN A 134 -4.27 -50.59 -19.71
C GLN A 134 -3.35 -51.33 -18.73
N LEU A 135 -3.07 -50.73 -17.56
CA LEU A 135 -2.21 -51.31 -16.53
C LEU A 135 -2.59 -52.75 -16.13
N PRO A 136 -3.85 -53.13 -15.92
CA PRO A 136 -4.16 -54.49 -15.47
C PRO A 136 -3.80 -55.51 -16.56
N SER A 137 -4.11 -55.22 -17.83
CA SER A 137 -3.72 -56.09 -18.95
C SER A 137 -2.19 -56.18 -19.11
N ILE A 138 -1.46 -55.07 -18.89
CA ILE A 138 0.01 -55.07 -18.91
C ILE A 138 0.56 -55.92 -17.76
N ASN A 139 0.03 -55.77 -16.54
CA ASN A 139 0.38 -56.57 -15.38
C ASN A 139 0.09 -58.06 -15.62
N GLY A 140 -1.02 -58.39 -16.30
CA GLY A 140 -1.33 -59.76 -16.72
C GLY A 140 -0.25 -60.36 -17.59
N LYS A 141 0.17 -59.63 -18.63
CA LYS A 141 1.19 -60.10 -19.58
C LYS A 141 2.59 -60.19 -18.95
N MET A 142 2.96 -59.21 -18.13
CA MET A 142 4.31 -59.10 -17.58
C MET A 142 4.49 -59.88 -16.28
N CYS A 143 3.56 -59.69 -15.34
CA CYS A 143 3.62 -60.24 -13.99
C CYS A 143 2.80 -61.52 -13.82
N GLY A 144 1.86 -61.82 -14.73
CA GLY A 144 1.12 -63.09 -14.74
C GLY A 144 -0.31 -63.04 -14.21
N GLN A 145 -0.78 -61.87 -13.74
CA GLN A 145 -2.15 -61.67 -13.28
C GLN A 145 -2.67 -60.28 -13.68
N GLU A 146 -3.88 -60.22 -14.24
CA GLU A 146 -4.54 -58.95 -14.56
C GLU A 146 -5.11 -58.32 -13.29
N SER A 147 -4.37 -57.40 -12.69
CA SER A 147 -4.77 -56.68 -11.48
C SER A 147 -4.16 -55.29 -11.45
N ASP A 148 -4.91 -54.34 -10.88
CA ASP A 148 -4.44 -52.99 -10.57
C ASP A 148 -3.89 -52.86 -9.15
N ASN A 149 -4.01 -53.94 -8.36
CA ASN A 149 -3.54 -53.98 -7.00
C ASN A 149 -2.20 -54.72 -6.91
N CYS A 150 -1.46 -54.45 -5.84
CA CYS A 150 -0.21 -55.13 -5.53
C CYS A 150 -0.45 -56.54 -4.95
N ASP A 151 -1.01 -57.41 -5.79
CA ASP A 151 -1.36 -58.78 -5.43
C ASP A 151 -0.12 -59.68 -5.28
N ILE A 152 -0.34 -61.00 -5.24
CA ILE A 152 0.71 -62.01 -5.10
C ILE A 152 1.78 -61.82 -6.18
N CYS A 153 1.33 -61.65 -7.44
CA CYS A 153 2.18 -61.43 -8.61
C CYS A 153 2.71 -60.00 -8.76
N GLY A 154 2.26 -59.05 -7.93
CA GLY A 154 2.67 -57.65 -8.03
C GLY A 154 2.16 -56.96 -9.29
N GLY A 155 2.88 -55.91 -9.73
CA GLY A 155 2.43 -55.03 -10.81
C GLY A 155 3.21 -53.73 -10.88
N ALA A 156 2.86 -52.88 -11.86
CA ALA A 156 3.41 -51.53 -11.97
C ALA A 156 3.25 -50.74 -10.66
N GLY A 157 4.34 -50.19 -10.13
CA GLY A 157 4.34 -49.43 -8.87
C GLY A 157 4.42 -50.26 -7.58
N CYS A 158 4.36 -51.59 -7.65
CA CYS A 158 4.33 -52.46 -6.47
C CYS A 158 5.70 -52.89 -5.94
N GLY A 159 6.79 -52.55 -6.66
CA GLY A 159 8.17 -52.93 -6.30
C GLY A 159 8.50 -54.43 -6.49
N LYS A 160 7.52 -55.25 -6.89
CA LYS A 160 7.68 -56.66 -7.29
C LYS A 160 6.77 -56.97 -8.47
N CYS A 161 7.19 -57.89 -9.33
CA CYS A 161 6.41 -58.37 -10.48
C CYS A 161 6.84 -59.81 -10.80
N GLY A 162 5.87 -60.73 -10.88
CA GLY A 162 6.11 -62.16 -11.04
C GLY A 162 6.31 -62.91 -9.71
N GLY A 163 6.65 -64.19 -9.82
CA GLY A 163 6.90 -65.11 -8.72
C GLY A 163 6.49 -66.53 -9.09
N ILE A 164 6.81 -67.50 -8.22
CA ILE A 164 6.54 -68.93 -8.48
C ILE A 164 5.07 -69.20 -8.84
N SER A 165 4.14 -68.47 -8.21
CA SER A 165 2.70 -68.61 -8.45
C SER A 165 2.19 -67.86 -9.69
N CYS A 166 3.08 -67.26 -10.48
CA CYS A 166 2.76 -66.32 -11.55
C CYS A 166 3.39 -66.76 -12.89
N ASP A 167 3.29 -68.05 -13.15
CA ASP A 167 3.91 -68.76 -14.26
C ASP A 167 3.48 -68.25 -15.64
N GLN A 168 2.33 -67.60 -15.75
CA GLN A 168 1.86 -66.99 -17.00
C GLN A 168 2.61 -65.70 -17.37
N GLY A 169 3.22 -65.03 -16.39
CA GLY A 169 3.92 -63.77 -16.56
C GLY A 169 5.22 -63.91 -17.34
N ALA A 170 5.48 -62.95 -18.22
CA ALA A 170 6.72 -62.91 -19.01
C ALA A 170 7.98 -62.88 -18.12
N ILE A 171 7.95 -62.15 -17.00
CA ILE A 171 9.10 -62.06 -16.09
C ILE A 171 9.44 -63.42 -15.47
N THR A 172 8.44 -64.11 -14.91
CA THR A 172 8.65 -65.43 -14.32
C THR A 172 9.09 -66.47 -15.34
N LYS A 173 8.54 -66.44 -16.56
CA LYS A 173 9.01 -67.31 -17.66
C LYS A 173 10.47 -67.04 -18.01
N ALA A 174 10.88 -65.78 -18.08
CA ALA A 174 12.26 -65.41 -18.36
C ALA A 174 13.22 -65.86 -17.23
N GLU A 175 12.83 -65.67 -15.97
CA GLU A 175 13.61 -66.12 -14.81
C GLU A 175 13.76 -67.65 -14.79
N GLN A 176 12.67 -68.39 -15.03
CA GLN A 176 12.69 -69.85 -15.12
C GLN A 176 13.56 -70.33 -16.29
N ALA A 177 13.48 -69.69 -17.45
CA ALA A 177 14.31 -70.03 -18.60
C ALA A 177 15.80 -69.79 -18.31
N LEU A 178 16.14 -68.69 -17.63
CA LEU A 178 17.50 -68.38 -17.20
C LEU A 178 18.02 -69.39 -16.17
N ASP A 179 17.23 -69.72 -15.15
CA ASP A 179 17.58 -70.75 -14.17
C ASP A 179 17.79 -72.13 -14.83
N PHE A 180 16.91 -72.50 -15.75
CA PHE A 180 17.03 -73.73 -16.52
C PHE A 180 18.30 -73.75 -17.39
N ALA A 181 18.62 -72.64 -18.06
CA ALA A 181 19.83 -72.50 -18.86
C ALA A 181 21.09 -72.64 -17.99
N ASN A 182 21.14 -71.95 -16.84
CA ASN A 182 22.27 -72.03 -15.90
C ASN A 182 22.45 -73.44 -15.33
N LYS A 183 21.35 -74.11 -14.93
CA LYS A 183 21.40 -75.51 -14.48
C LYS A 183 21.87 -76.44 -15.58
N THR A 184 21.44 -76.21 -16.81
CA THR A 184 21.86 -77.00 -17.96
C THR A 184 23.34 -76.79 -18.27
N GLU A 185 23.82 -75.55 -18.25
CA GLU A 185 25.23 -75.21 -18.41
C GLU A 185 26.09 -75.92 -17.35
N HIS A 186 25.68 -75.87 -16.08
CA HIS A 186 26.40 -76.54 -15.01
C HIS A 186 26.46 -78.05 -15.21
N ARG A 187 25.31 -78.68 -15.55
CA ARG A 187 25.26 -80.12 -15.84
C ARG A 187 26.12 -80.51 -17.05
N ILE A 188 26.17 -79.68 -18.09
CA ILE A 188 27.03 -79.90 -19.25
C ILE A 188 28.50 -79.91 -18.82
N LYS A 189 28.94 -78.91 -18.03
CA LYS A 189 30.33 -78.84 -17.52
C LYS A 189 30.69 -80.06 -16.66
N ASP A 190 29.79 -80.50 -15.79
CA ASP A 190 30.04 -81.69 -14.96
C ASP A 190 30.19 -82.97 -15.81
N HIS A 191 29.34 -83.13 -16.83
CA HIS A 191 29.43 -84.25 -17.77
C HIS A 191 30.68 -84.18 -18.64
N GLU A 192 31.08 -82.99 -19.08
CA GLU A 192 32.32 -82.75 -19.82
C GLU A 192 33.54 -83.17 -18.99
N HIS A 193 33.65 -82.71 -17.74
CA HIS A 193 34.72 -83.11 -16.83
C HIS A 193 34.74 -84.62 -16.57
N SER A 194 33.58 -85.24 -16.40
CA SER A 194 33.47 -86.69 -16.21
C SER A 194 33.93 -87.46 -17.46
N ALA A 195 33.59 -86.98 -18.65
CA ALA A 195 34.01 -87.56 -19.92
C ALA A 195 35.51 -87.41 -20.15
N GLU A 196 36.09 -86.24 -19.87
CA GLU A 196 37.55 -86.02 -19.92
C GLU A 196 38.29 -86.95 -18.96
N TYR A 197 37.79 -87.12 -17.74
CA TYR A 197 38.37 -88.02 -16.75
C TYR A 197 38.35 -89.48 -17.23
N LEU A 198 37.21 -89.96 -17.72
CA LEU A 198 37.09 -91.31 -18.28
C LEU A 198 38.00 -91.50 -19.50
N PHE A 199 38.07 -90.50 -20.39
CA PHE A 199 38.95 -90.53 -21.55
C PHE A 199 40.43 -90.66 -21.15
N ARG A 200 40.87 -89.92 -20.11
CA ARG A 200 42.23 -90.05 -19.55
C ARG A 200 42.48 -91.44 -19.01
N GLN A 201 41.56 -92.00 -18.22
CA GLN A 201 41.69 -93.36 -17.70
C GLN A 201 41.82 -94.41 -18.80
N VAL A 202 40.94 -94.37 -19.81
CA VAL A 202 40.97 -95.31 -20.95
C VAL A 202 42.26 -95.16 -21.75
N SER A 203 42.72 -93.92 -21.97
CA SER A 203 43.97 -93.65 -22.68
C SER A 203 45.19 -94.18 -21.93
N GLN A 204 45.20 -94.07 -20.60
CA GLN A 204 46.27 -94.59 -19.76
C GLN A 204 46.29 -96.12 -19.76
N VAL A 205 45.13 -96.78 -19.60
CA VAL A 205 45.02 -98.25 -19.73
C VAL A 205 45.51 -98.73 -21.09
N LYS A 206 45.17 -98.00 -22.17
CA LYS A 206 45.65 -98.32 -23.52
C LYS A 206 47.18 -98.23 -23.65
N GLN A 207 47.82 -97.27 -22.97
CA GLN A 207 49.28 -97.15 -22.95
C GLN A 207 49.95 -98.24 -22.11
N ASP A 208 49.34 -98.66 -21.00
CA ASP A 208 49.88 -99.69 -20.10
C ASP A 208 49.70 -101.14 -20.64
N THR A 209 48.91 -101.33 -21.71
CA THR A 209 48.64 -102.65 -22.33
C THR A 209 49.48 -102.91 -23.60
N VAL A 210 50.41 -102.02 -23.94
CA VAL A 210 51.42 -102.21 -25.00
C VAL A 210 52.78 -102.47 -24.35
#